data_AF-A0A8T2PKB2-F1
#
_entry.id   AF-A0A8T2PKB2-F1
#
_cell.length_a   1.000
_cell.length_b   1.000
_cell.length_c   1.000
_cell.angle_alpha   90.00
_cell.angle_beta   90.00
_cell.angle_gamma   90.00
#
_symmetry.space_group_name_H-M   'P 1'
#
loop_
_entity.id
_entity.type
_entity.pdbx_description
1 polymer ?
#
loop_
_entity_poly.entity_id
_entity_poly.type
_entity_poly.pdbx_seq_one_letter_code
_entity_poly.pdbx_strand_id
1 'polypeptide(L)'
;MTIQKENEKKAEVAIEMSALVVYCTPRSKDKDSFDKYTYTEIRSFSENKAPVMQNKAEQFLQYNRKALSRIYPKGQRMDSSNYDPYPLWICGSHMVALNFQTGDKYMQLNNALFSLNGQTGYVLQPELMRSDSYNPYPLQEKKVKYTITVRVIAARHLPKPSRSIVSPFVEIELCGLHIEDSKFKTIVRHDNGLNPVWPAPPDSVVFQVYEPELSFLRFVVNEEDMFSDPNFLAQATFPVKGIRSGYRSVPLKNAYSENIELASLLVHIIKAEEELYSSYNQLRKRQAELSNELFLYDTHSNLQRSAPPHRRDDLMREFSTNETQLHKIQDTCKQKMKEKKYNNSKFYTLIFLSFLRGCAALFRLSQQQSQSNQSGSGCRGDVGGVFPNKLYKLVCFFPHKQLCWEGVESGVWGVVGEGHQHSPTPILRQESTR
;
A
#
# COMPACT_ATOMS: atom_id res chain seq x y z
N MET A 1 41.01 50.04 1.79
CA MET A 1 40.25 49.26 0.79
C MET A 1 40.65 47.78 0.71
N THR A 2 41.59 47.28 1.53
CA THR A 2 42.15 45.92 1.34
C THR A 2 41.54 44.85 2.25
N ILE A 3 40.90 45.23 3.37
CA ILE A 3 40.34 44.26 4.34
C ILE A 3 38.93 43.78 3.96
N GLN A 4 38.13 44.61 3.27
CA GLN A 4 36.78 44.20 2.79
C GLN A 4 36.84 43.22 1.61
N LYS A 5 37.88 43.28 0.76
CA LYS A 5 38.03 42.39 -0.39
C LYS A 5 38.52 40.98 -0.05
N GLU A 6 39.09 40.75 1.13
CA GLU A 6 39.49 39.41 1.58
C GLU A 6 38.36 38.62 2.23
N ASN A 7 37.37 39.30 2.83
CA ASN A 7 36.21 38.63 3.44
C ASN A 7 35.14 38.18 2.43
N GLU A 8 35.07 38.78 1.25
CA GLU A 8 34.17 38.33 0.17
C GLU A 8 34.59 36.98 -0.43
N LYS A 9 35.80 36.48 -0.13
CA LYS A 9 36.27 35.16 -0.56
C LYS A 9 35.94 34.01 0.40
N LYS A 10 35.08 34.18 1.42
CA LYS A 10 34.95 33.18 2.50
C LYS A 10 33.57 32.68 2.90
N ALA A 11 32.53 32.90 2.09
CA ALA A 11 31.31 32.12 2.20
C ALA A 11 30.81 31.75 0.80
N GLU A 12 31.10 30.52 0.38
CA GLU A 12 30.60 29.94 -0.89
C GLU A 12 29.05 29.84 -0.89
N VAL A 13 28.42 30.06 0.28
CA VAL A 13 26.98 30.04 0.52
C VAL A 13 26.60 31.22 1.42
N ALA A 14 25.54 31.95 1.08
CA ALA A 14 25.01 33.06 1.87
C ALA A 14 24.59 32.60 3.30
N ILE A 15 24.92 33.41 4.32
CA ILE A 15 24.68 33.06 5.73
C ILE A 15 23.19 32.92 6.01
N GLU A 16 22.37 33.78 5.41
CA GLU A 16 20.91 33.79 5.53
C GLU A 16 20.31 32.47 5.05
N MET A 17 20.86 31.88 3.98
CA MET A 17 20.44 30.57 3.47
C MET A 17 20.96 29.44 4.34
N SER A 18 22.22 29.52 4.79
CA SER A 18 22.84 28.53 5.67
C SER A 18 22.10 28.40 7.00
N ALA A 19 21.65 29.52 7.57
CA ALA A 19 20.93 29.58 8.84
C ALA A 19 19.56 28.86 8.80
N LEU A 20 18.97 28.65 7.62
CA LEU A 20 17.71 27.92 7.48
C LEU A 20 17.89 26.39 7.57
N VAL A 21 19.13 25.88 7.42
CA VAL A 21 19.43 24.45 7.39
C VAL A 21 19.70 23.93 8.80
N VAL A 22 18.61 23.68 9.55
CA VAL A 22 18.67 23.15 10.93
C VAL A 22 18.85 21.63 10.94
N TYR A 23 18.05 20.92 10.14
CA TYR A 23 18.14 19.50 9.88
C TYR A 23 18.41 19.27 8.39
N CYS A 24 18.88 18.08 8.04
CA CYS A 24 19.29 17.74 6.68
C CYS A 24 20.47 18.58 6.17
N THR A 25 21.45 18.86 7.03
CA THR A 25 22.69 19.52 6.63
C THR A 25 23.45 18.61 5.64
N PRO A 26 23.62 19.02 4.37
CA PRO A 26 24.21 18.14 3.36
C PRO A 26 25.69 17.90 3.66
N ARG A 27 26.07 16.63 3.76
CA ARG A 27 27.46 16.22 3.99
C ARG A 27 28.05 15.53 2.77
N SER A 28 28.97 16.22 2.10
CA SER A 28 29.72 15.69 0.95
C SER A 28 31.10 15.16 1.32
N LYS A 29 31.76 15.82 2.28
CA LYS A 29 33.09 15.42 2.78
C LYS A 29 32.93 14.20 3.68
N ASP A 30 33.69 13.14 3.41
CA ASP A 30 33.68 11.87 4.14
C ASP A 30 32.33 11.11 4.08
N LYS A 31 31.51 11.36 3.05
CA LYS A 31 30.17 10.75 2.94
C LYS A 31 30.18 9.20 2.92
N ASP A 32 31.32 8.60 2.58
CA ASP A 32 31.51 7.15 2.52
C ASP A 32 32.02 6.55 3.85
N SER A 33 32.23 7.38 4.89
CA SER A 33 32.63 6.96 6.25
C SER A 33 31.42 6.94 7.19
N PHE A 34 30.89 5.75 7.49
CA PHE A 34 29.66 5.58 8.28
C PHE A 34 29.87 5.62 9.80
N ASP A 35 31.12 5.60 10.26
CA ASP A 35 31.46 5.54 11.70
C ASP A 35 31.23 6.87 12.44
N LYS A 36 31.21 7.98 11.71
CA LYS A 36 30.98 9.32 12.24
C LYS A 36 29.77 9.91 11.56
N TYR A 37 28.73 10.21 12.34
CA TYR A 37 27.53 10.87 11.83
C TYR A 37 26.95 11.81 12.89
N THR A 38 26.13 12.76 12.44
CA THR A 38 25.27 13.58 13.31
C THR A 38 23.84 13.43 12.83
N TYR A 39 22.87 13.33 13.73
CA TYR A 39 21.45 13.13 13.35
C TYR A 39 20.86 14.29 12.52
N THR A 40 21.52 15.45 12.49
CA THR A 40 21.14 16.61 11.67
C THR A 40 21.69 16.52 10.25
N GLU A 41 22.64 15.64 9.96
CA GLU A 41 23.27 15.55 8.64
C GLU A 41 22.50 14.62 7.69
N ILE A 42 22.61 14.90 6.39
CA ILE A 42 22.10 14.03 5.32
C ILE A 42 23.21 13.75 4.30
N ARG A 43 23.26 12.50 3.82
CA ARG A 43 24.20 12.08 2.78
C ARG A 43 23.47 11.73 1.50
N SER A 44 23.98 12.26 0.38
CA SER A 44 23.41 12.06 -0.94
C SER A 44 24.29 11.19 -1.83
N PHE A 45 23.68 10.19 -2.47
CA PHE A 45 24.35 9.25 -3.37
C PHE A 45 23.61 9.13 -4.71
N SER A 46 24.36 9.08 -5.81
CA SER A 46 23.83 8.66 -7.11
C SER A 46 23.53 7.16 -7.07
N GLU A 47 22.51 6.67 -7.78
CA GLU A 47 22.07 5.25 -7.75
C GLU A 47 23.22 4.24 -7.88
N ASN A 48 24.18 4.53 -8.78
CA ASN A 48 25.34 3.68 -9.08
C ASN A 48 26.48 3.79 -8.06
N LYS A 49 26.42 4.79 -7.17
CA LYS A 49 27.37 5.02 -6.09
C LYS A 49 26.71 4.84 -4.72
N ALA A 50 25.49 4.31 -4.67
CA ALA A 50 24.84 3.98 -3.42
C ALA A 50 25.68 2.92 -2.69
N PRO A 51 25.82 3.00 -1.35
CA PRO A 51 26.66 2.07 -0.60
C PRO A 51 26.29 0.59 -0.77
N VAL A 52 25.00 0.32 -1.03
CA VAL A 52 24.48 -1.01 -1.36
C VAL A 52 25.16 -1.59 -2.61
N MET A 53 25.44 -0.76 -3.62
CA MET A 53 26.13 -1.14 -4.86
C MET A 53 27.65 -1.32 -4.68
N GLN A 54 28.17 -1.01 -3.50
CA GLN A 54 29.60 -1.07 -3.16
C GLN A 54 29.90 -2.12 -2.08
N ASN A 55 28.99 -3.08 -1.86
CA ASN A 55 29.09 -4.10 -0.80
C ASN A 55 29.17 -3.51 0.63
N LYS A 56 28.61 -2.32 0.84
CA LYS A 56 28.54 -1.65 2.16
C LYS A 56 27.11 -1.57 2.71
N ALA A 57 26.25 -2.52 2.34
CA ALA A 57 24.84 -2.55 2.71
C ALA A 57 24.61 -2.54 4.24
N GLU A 58 25.40 -3.32 4.99
CA GLU A 58 25.28 -3.39 6.45
C GLU A 58 25.65 -2.07 7.14
N GLN A 59 26.81 -1.50 6.79
CA GLN A 59 27.24 -0.19 7.32
C GLN A 59 26.24 0.92 6.98
N PHE A 60 25.69 0.88 5.77
CA PHE A 60 24.69 1.84 5.32
C PHE A 60 23.37 1.71 6.08
N LEU A 61 22.92 0.49 6.35
CA LEU A 61 21.75 0.22 7.17
C LEU A 61 21.95 0.72 8.61
N GLN A 62 23.11 0.46 9.23
CA GLN A 62 23.43 0.98 10.55
C GLN A 62 23.40 2.52 10.58
N TYR A 63 23.99 3.18 9.57
CA TYR A 63 23.90 4.62 9.40
C TYR A 63 22.44 5.10 9.28
N ASN A 64 21.63 4.45 8.43
CA ASN A 64 20.24 4.82 8.19
C ASN A 64 19.34 4.66 9.43
N ARG A 65 19.72 3.87 10.44
CA ARG A 65 18.96 3.84 11.71
C ARG A 65 19.09 5.14 12.52
N LYS A 66 20.08 5.98 12.22
CA LYS A 66 20.49 7.12 13.06
C LYS A 66 20.59 8.45 12.31
N ALA A 67 20.72 8.42 10.99
CA ALA A 67 20.84 9.58 10.13
C ALA A 67 20.14 9.37 8.78
N LEU A 68 19.90 10.45 8.04
CA LEU A 68 19.16 10.40 6.78
C LEU A 68 20.07 10.17 5.58
N SER A 69 19.57 9.42 4.61
CA SER A 69 20.21 9.26 3.30
C SER A 69 19.24 9.60 2.18
N ARG A 70 19.80 10.21 1.12
CA ARG A 70 19.12 10.53 -0.12
C ARG A 70 19.79 9.83 -1.29
N ILE A 71 19.02 9.12 -2.09
CA ILE A 71 19.47 8.49 -3.33
C ILE A 71 18.79 9.20 -4.49
N TYR A 72 19.49 9.39 -5.60
CA TYR A 72 18.94 10.04 -6.79
C TYR A 72 19.39 9.34 -8.08
N PRO A 73 18.62 9.48 -9.18
CA PRO A 73 18.94 8.84 -10.44
C PRO A 73 20.28 9.32 -10.99
N LYS A 74 21.03 8.44 -11.65
CA LYS A 74 22.28 8.84 -12.32
C LYS A 74 21.99 9.80 -13.48
N GLY A 75 22.91 10.73 -13.73
CA GLY A 75 22.76 11.73 -14.81
C GLY A 75 22.64 11.16 -16.22
N GLN A 76 23.00 9.90 -16.45
CA GLN A 76 22.85 9.23 -17.75
C GLN A 76 21.39 8.90 -18.12
N ARG A 77 20.46 8.97 -17.15
CA ARG A 77 19.03 8.75 -17.38
C ARG A 77 18.37 10.00 -17.95
N MET A 78 18.82 10.40 -19.13
CA MET A 78 18.30 11.57 -19.85
C MET A 78 16.83 11.39 -20.25
N ASP A 79 16.39 10.13 -20.38
CA ASP A 79 14.99 9.73 -20.59
C ASP A 79 14.12 9.82 -19.33
N SER A 80 14.68 10.24 -18.20
CA SER A 80 14.02 10.26 -16.89
C SER A 80 13.52 8.88 -16.41
N SER A 81 14.08 7.77 -16.92
CA SER A 81 13.79 6.44 -16.39
C SER A 81 14.10 6.35 -14.89
N ASN A 82 13.44 5.43 -14.16
CA ASN A 82 13.77 5.17 -12.76
C ASN A 82 14.65 3.92 -12.58
N TYR A 83 15.38 3.90 -11.47
CA TYR A 83 16.08 2.73 -10.95
C TYR A 83 15.17 1.97 -9.98
N ASP A 84 15.53 0.72 -9.67
CA ASP A 84 14.80 -0.06 -8.66
C ASP A 84 15.03 0.51 -7.25
N PRO A 85 13.99 1.01 -6.57
CA PRO A 85 14.14 1.57 -5.24
C PRO A 85 14.29 0.48 -4.15
N TYR A 86 13.92 -0.76 -4.46
CA TYR A 86 13.82 -1.82 -3.45
C TYR A 86 15.14 -2.12 -2.73
N PRO A 87 16.30 -2.30 -3.42
CA PRO A 87 17.59 -2.55 -2.76
C PRO A 87 18.01 -1.43 -1.77
N LEU A 88 17.46 -0.22 -1.94
CA LEU A 88 17.76 0.92 -1.09
C LEU A 88 16.81 0.98 0.10
N TRP A 89 15.51 0.70 -0.12
CA TRP A 89 14.53 0.59 0.96
C TRP A 89 14.88 -0.50 1.96
N ILE A 90 15.30 -1.68 1.49
CA ILE A 90 15.66 -2.79 2.38
C ILE A 90 16.90 -2.47 3.24
N CYS A 91 17.76 -1.55 2.78
CA CYS A 91 18.90 -1.03 3.54
C CYS A 91 18.54 0.24 4.35
N GLY A 92 17.26 0.54 4.52
CA GLY A 92 16.77 1.63 5.36
C GLY A 92 16.88 3.03 4.75
N SER A 93 17.18 3.17 3.45
CA SER A 93 17.26 4.50 2.85
C SER A 93 15.90 5.20 2.83
N HIS A 94 15.88 6.48 3.18
CA HIS A 94 14.65 7.23 3.46
C HIS A 94 14.18 8.01 2.23
N MET A 95 15.10 8.76 1.61
CA MET A 95 14.79 9.67 0.51
C MET A 95 15.28 9.05 -0.80
N VAL A 96 14.61 7.98 -1.23
CA VAL A 96 14.88 7.32 -2.52
C VAL A 96 14.17 8.10 -3.62
N ALA A 97 14.86 9.11 -4.16
CA ALA A 97 14.27 10.04 -5.12
C ALA A 97 14.12 9.38 -6.50
N LEU A 98 12.91 9.44 -7.03
CA LEU A 98 12.53 8.95 -8.35
C LEU A 98 12.00 10.13 -9.19
N ASN A 99 12.02 9.95 -10.51
CA ASN A 99 11.43 10.84 -11.49
C ASN A 99 9.91 10.61 -11.52
N PHE A 100 9.17 11.43 -10.76
CA PHE A 100 7.70 11.30 -10.60
C PHE A 100 6.92 11.47 -11.90
N GLN A 101 7.50 12.17 -12.89
CA GLN A 101 6.91 12.35 -14.23
C GLN A 101 6.90 11.07 -15.07
N THR A 102 7.58 10.00 -14.65
CA THR A 102 7.73 8.77 -15.42
C THR A 102 6.81 7.67 -14.89
N GLY A 103 5.84 7.24 -15.70
CA GLY A 103 4.86 6.21 -15.35
C GLY A 103 5.39 4.77 -15.40
N ASP A 104 6.55 4.50 -14.81
CA ASP A 104 7.20 3.17 -14.87
C ASP A 104 6.88 2.27 -13.66
N LYS A 105 7.39 1.04 -13.71
CA LYS A 105 7.23 0.04 -12.64
C LYS A 105 7.65 0.57 -11.27
N TYR A 106 8.75 1.33 -11.21
CA TYR A 106 9.35 1.76 -9.96
C TYR A 106 8.56 2.90 -9.30
N MET A 107 8.02 3.82 -10.10
CA MET A 107 7.05 4.79 -9.60
C MET A 107 5.75 4.14 -9.11
N GLN A 108 5.30 3.07 -9.77
CA GLN A 108 4.12 2.32 -9.33
C GLN A 108 4.35 1.60 -8.00
N LEU A 109 5.57 1.05 -7.78
CA LEU A 109 5.98 0.49 -6.48
C LEU A 109 6.06 1.58 -5.40
N ASN A 110 6.62 2.75 -5.73
CA ASN A 110 6.68 3.90 -4.83
C ASN A 110 5.28 4.32 -4.38
N ASN A 111 4.36 4.48 -5.33
CA ASN A 111 2.97 4.81 -5.02
C ASN A 111 2.27 3.72 -4.18
N ALA A 112 2.59 2.44 -4.41
CA ALA A 112 2.07 1.34 -3.59
C ALA A 112 2.59 1.39 -2.16
N LEU A 113 3.89 1.62 -1.96
CA LEU A 113 4.50 1.76 -0.63
C LEU A 113 3.86 2.93 0.13
N PHE A 114 3.83 4.11 -0.49
CA PHE A 114 3.30 5.32 0.13
C PHE A 114 1.76 5.40 0.11
N SER A 115 1.07 4.40 -0.45
CA SER A 115 -0.37 4.23 -0.20
C SER A 115 -0.67 3.82 1.24
N LEU A 116 0.32 3.25 1.93
CA LEU A 116 0.26 2.95 3.35
C LEU A 116 0.17 4.25 4.18
N ASN A 117 -0.27 4.09 5.43
CA ASN A 117 -0.37 5.21 6.38
C ASN A 117 -1.15 6.41 5.83
N GLY A 118 -2.21 6.16 5.04
CA GLY A 118 -3.11 7.19 4.54
C GLY A 118 -2.49 8.18 3.56
N GLN A 119 -1.44 7.80 2.82
CA GLN A 119 -0.79 8.65 1.81
C GLN A 119 -0.13 9.92 2.37
N THR A 120 0.38 9.85 3.60
CA THR A 120 1.08 10.98 4.24
C THR A 120 2.46 11.26 3.66
N GLY A 121 2.99 10.37 2.81
CA GLY A 121 4.39 10.42 2.34
C GLY A 121 5.39 9.84 3.34
N TYR A 122 4.95 9.35 4.50
CA TYR A 122 5.79 8.74 5.52
C TYR A 122 5.27 7.37 5.91
N VAL A 123 6.12 6.35 5.77
CA VAL A 123 5.83 4.97 6.18
C VAL A 123 6.90 4.54 7.18
N LEU A 124 6.47 4.11 8.37
CA LEU A 124 7.39 3.62 9.38
C LEU A 124 8.06 2.33 8.89
N GLN A 125 9.39 2.29 8.96
CA GLN A 125 10.14 1.09 8.64
C GLN A 125 9.76 -0.07 9.57
N PRO A 126 9.71 -1.30 9.05
CA PRO A 126 9.46 -2.51 9.83
C PRO A 126 10.32 -2.60 11.09
N GLU A 127 9.76 -3.16 12.15
CA GLU A 127 10.46 -3.26 13.44
C GLU A 127 11.78 -4.03 13.32
N LEU A 128 11.79 -5.14 12.58
CA LEU A 128 13.02 -5.91 12.33
C LEU A 128 14.10 -5.02 11.71
N MET A 129 13.80 -4.22 10.68
CA MET A 129 14.80 -3.35 10.04
C MET A 129 15.46 -2.34 10.98
N ARG A 130 14.75 -1.94 12.03
CA ARG A 130 15.23 -1.01 13.05
C ARG A 130 16.05 -1.69 14.16
N SER A 131 16.08 -3.02 14.21
CA SER A 131 16.89 -3.82 15.13
C SER A 131 18.32 -4.00 14.62
N ASP A 132 19.29 -4.03 15.53
CA ASP A 132 20.70 -4.26 15.20
C ASP A 132 20.98 -5.66 14.62
N SER A 133 20.10 -6.62 14.89
CA SER A 133 20.19 -8.00 14.38
C SER A 133 19.71 -8.18 12.94
N TYR A 134 19.13 -7.14 12.31
CA TYR A 134 18.59 -7.28 10.96
C TYR A 134 19.68 -7.23 9.90
N ASN A 135 19.70 -8.27 9.07
CA ASN A 135 20.52 -8.36 7.87
C ASN A 135 19.61 -8.38 6.63
N PRO A 136 19.72 -7.42 5.70
CA PRO A 136 18.92 -7.39 4.48
C PRO A 136 19.23 -8.56 3.53
N TYR A 137 20.47 -9.08 3.59
CA TYR A 137 21.01 -10.17 2.76
C TYR A 137 21.55 -11.31 3.65
N PRO A 138 20.67 -12.05 4.35
CA PRO A 138 21.10 -13.15 5.20
C PRO A 138 21.72 -14.28 4.37
N LEU A 139 22.79 -14.89 4.88
CA LEU A 139 23.45 -16.05 4.27
C LEU A 139 22.63 -17.34 4.41
N GLN A 140 21.67 -17.39 5.34
CA GLN A 140 20.77 -18.53 5.56
C GLN A 140 19.49 -18.39 4.74
N GLU A 141 18.89 -19.52 4.40
CA GLU A 141 17.59 -19.58 3.72
C GLU A 141 16.53 -18.78 4.49
N LYS A 142 15.90 -17.81 3.80
CA LYS A 142 14.81 -17.05 4.38
C LYS A 142 13.61 -17.99 4.59
N LYS A 143 12.99 -17.92 5.77
CA LYS A 143 11.75 -18.67 6.04
C LYS A 143 10.58 -18.02 5.30
N VAL A 144 9.77 -18.83 4.63
CA VAL A 144 8.52 -18.38 4.02
C VAL A 144 7.60 -17.88 5.14
N LYS A 145 7.09 -16.65 5.01
CA LYS A 145 6.16 -16.03 5.96
C LYS A 145 4.72 -16.13 5.47
N TYR A 146 4.50 -15.92 4.18
CA TYR A 146 3.20 -16.16 3.56
C TYR A 146 3.33 -16.99 2.29
N THR A 147 2.33 -17.82 2.05
CA THR A 147 2.07 -18.44 0.76
C THR A 147 0.81 -17.79 0.18
N ILE A 148 0.93 -17.16 -0.99
CA ILE A 148 -0.16 -16.46 -1.67
C ILE A 148 -0.48 -17.18 -2.97
N THR A 149 -1.67 -17.78 -3.04
CA THR A 149 -2.21 -18.33 -4.27
C THR A 149 -3.15 -17.32 -4.90
N VAL A 150 -2.96 -17.03 -6.19
CA VAL A 150 -3.80 -16.08 -6.94
C VAL A 150 -4.38 -16.78 -8.16
N ARG A 151 -5.68 -16.59 -8.39
CA ARG A 151 -6.38 -16.99 -9.61
C ARG A 151 -7.02 -15.76 -10.25
N VAL A 152 -6.74 -15.53 -11.52
CA VAL A 152 -7.41 -14.49 -12.32
C VAL A 152 -8.64 -15.11 -12.96
N ILE A 153 -9.81 -14.52 -12.73
CA ILE A 153 -11.09 -15.08 -13.18
C ILE A 153 -11.63 -14.28 -14.35
N ALA A 154 -11.75 -12.97 -14.19
CA ALA A 154 -12.32 -12.09 -15.20
C ALA A 154 -11.77 -10.66 -15.07
N ALA A 155 -12.03 -9.84 -16.06
CA ALA A 155 -11.87 -8.39 -15.97
C ALA A 155 -13.14 -7.68 -16.44
N ARG A 156 -13.23 -6.38 -16.18
CA ARG A 156 -14.26 -5.53 -16.76
C ARG A 156 -13.67 -4.18 -17.16
N HIS A 157 -14.22 -3.57 -18.20
CA HIS A 157 -13.94 -2.20 -18.63
C HIS A 157 -12.43 -1.92 -18.78
N LEU A 158 -11.69 -2.83 -19.43
CA LEU A 158 -10.28 -2.58 -19.69
C LEU A 158 -10.12 -1.38 -20.64
N PRO A 159 -9.10 -0.54 -20.43
CA PRO A 159 -8.89 0.63 -21.28
C PRO A 159 -8.57 0.18 -22.70
N LYS A 160 -9.00 0.98 -23.67
CA LYS A 160 -8.82 0.73 -25.10
C LYS A 160 -7.87 1.78 -25.67
N PRO A 161 -6.58 1.48 -25.86
CA PRO A 161 -5.60 2.45 -26.31
C PRO A 161 -5.75 2.81 -27.80
N SER A 162 -6.38 1.94 -28.60
CA SER A 162 -6.49 2.07 -30.05
C SER A 162 -7.94 1.91 -30.55
N ARG A 163 -8.14 1.89 -31.88
CA ARG A 163 -9.45 1.60 -32.49
C ARG A 163 -9.80 0.10 -32.47
N SER A 164 -8.82 -0.80 -32.36
CA SER A 164 -9.05 -2.25 -32.35
C SER A 164 -9.56 -2.73 -31.00
N ILE A 165 -10.22 -3.89 -31.00
CA ILE A 165 -10.64 -4.51 -29.74
C ILE A 165 -9.39 -5.11 -29.10
N VAL A 166 -9.21 -4.85 -27.81
CA VAL A 166 -8.03 -5.32 -27.07
C VAL A 166 -8.10 -6.83 -26.88
N SER A 167 -6.94 -7.49 -26.97
CA SER A 167 -6.79 -8.93 -26.67
C SER A 167 -6.02 -9.11 -25.36
N PRO A 168 -6.68 -9.05 -24.18
CA PRO A 168 -5.96 -8.89 -22.92
C PRO A 168 -5.39 -10.18 -22.35
N PHE A 169 -4.27 -10.03 -21.65
CA PHE A 169 -3.75 -11.01 -20.68
C PHE A 169 -3.27 -10.28 -19.42
N VAL A 170 -3.18 -11.02 -18.30
CA VAL A 170 -2.74 -10.50 -17.01
C VAL A 170 -1.41 -11.12 -16.64
N GLU A 171 -0.42 -10.27 -16.37
CA GLU A 171 0.80 -10.62 -15.67
C GLU A 171 0.65 -10.34 -14.17
N ILE A 172 0.89 -11.33 -13.33
CA ILE A 172 0.98 -11.19 -11.88
C ILE A 172 2.45 -11.35 -11.48
N GLU A 173 2.97 -10.37 -10.78
CA GLU A 173 4.35 -10.34 -10.31
C GLU A 173 4.37 -10.13 -8.79
N LEU A 174 5.16 -10.94 -8.08
CA LEU A 174 5.57 -10.61 -6.72
C LEU A 174 6.85 -9.76 -6.82
N CYS A 175 6.82 -8.52 -6.37
CA CYS A 175 8.00 -7.65 -6.35
C CYS A 175 8.66 -7.67 -4.96
N GLY A 176 9.99 -7.80 -4.93
CA GLY A 176 10.81 -7.67 -3.73
C GLY A 176 12.20 -8.28 -3.90
N LEU A 177 12.92 -8.51 -2.81
CA LEU A 177 14.29 -9.01 -2.85
C LEU A 177 14.39 -10.42 -3.42
N HIS A 178 15.24 -10.63 -4.42
CA HIS A 178 15.52 -11.94 -5.03
C HIS A 178 14.26 -12.63 -5.61
N ILE A 179 13.34 -11.82 -6.15
CA ILE A 179 12.09 -12.29 -6.75
C ILE A 179 12.09 -11.90 -8.24
N GLU A 180 13.15 -12.26 -8.97
CA GLU A 180 13.26 -11.94 -10.41
C GLU A 180 12.41 -12.88 -11.27
N ASP A 181 12.15 -14.11 -10.78
CA ASP A 181 11.44 -15.17 -11.52
C ASP A 181 9.99 -15.42 -11.06
N SER A 182 9.45 -14.65 -10.11
CA SER A 182 8.06 -14.85 -9.66
C SER A 182 7.06 -14.04 -10.47
N LYS A 183 6.93 -14.41 -11.74
CA LYS A 183 5.92 -13.89 -12.65
C LYS A 183 5.03 -15.00 -13.15
N PHE A 184 3.77 -14.68 -13.34
CA PHE A 184 2.80 -15.56 -13.97
C PHE A 184 2.01 -14.78 -15.00
N LYS A 185 1.83 -15.34 -16.18
CA LYS A 185 1.03 -14.78 -17.25
C LYS A 185 -0.15 -15.69 -17.52
N THR A 186 -1.35 -15.11 -17.55
CA THR A 186 -2.54 -15.83 -18.03
C THR A 186 -2.45 -16.02 -19.55
N ILE A 187 -3.24 -16.94 -20.08
CA ILE A 187 -3.50 -16.96 -21.52
C ILE A 187 -4.14 -15.66 -22.01
N VAL A 188 -3.97 -15.36 -23.30
CA VAL A 188 -4.61 -14.21 -23.97
C VAL A 188 -6.09 -14.49 -24.20
N ARG A 189 -6.92 -13.46 -24.01
CA ARG A 189 -8.31 -13.46 -24.47
C ARG A 189 -8.43 -12.61 -25.71
N HIS A 190 -8.77 -13.23 -26.83
CA HIS A 190 -8.88 -12.50 -28.10
C HIS A 190 -10.12 -11.61 -28.12
N ASP A 191 -9.94 -10.40 -28.63
CA ASP A 191 -11.00 -9.43 -28.96
C ASP A 191 -12.06 -9.23 -27.87
N ASN A 192 -11.63 -9.15 -26.59
CA ASN A 192 -12.54 -8.88 -25.48
C ASN A 192 -11.87 -8.05 -24.36
N GLY A 193 -12.05 -6.74 -24.40
CA GLY A 193 -11.68 -5.82 -23.30
C GLY A 193 -12.79 -5.48 -22.32
N LEU A 194 -14.06 -5.70 -22.69
CA LEU A 194 -15.19 -5.22 -21.90
C LEU A 194 -15.46 -6.13 -20.69
N ASN A 195 -15.40 -7.44 -20.89
CA ASN A 195 -15.72 -8.45 -19.87
C ASN A 195 -15.00 -9.80 -20.11
N PRO A 196 -13.67 -9.83 -20.35
CA PRO A 196 -12.97 -11.08 -20.55
C PRO A 196 -13.08 -11.99 -19.32
N VAL A 197 -13.27 -13.28 -19.56
CA VAL A 197 -13.31 -14.34 -18.53
C VAL A 197 -12.26 -15.38 -18.90
N TRP A 198 -11.33 -15.70 -18.01
CA TRP A 198 -10.33 -16.77 -18.23
C TRP A 198 -10.93 -18.17 -18.04
N PRO A 199 -10.41 -19.22 -18.70
CA PRO A 199 -11.07 -20.52 -18.75
C PRO A 199 -11.16 -21.15 -17.36
N ALA A 200 -12.17 -21.98 -17.15
CA ALA A 200 -12.30 -22.78 -15.94
C ALA A 200 -11.67 -24.18 -16.13
N PRO A 201 -10.92 -24.70 -15.14
CA PRO A 201 -10.50 -24.00 -13.92
C PRO A 201 -9.42 -22.95 -14.24
N PRO A 202 -9.48 -21.75 -13.64
CA PRO A 202 -8.45 -20.75 -13.88
C PRO A 202 -7.13 -21.20 -13.28
N ASP A 203 -6.07 -21.07 -14.07
CA ASP A 203 -4.71 -21.31 -13.62
C ASP A 203 -4.42 -20.52 -12.35
N SER A 204 -3.75 -21.17 -11.41
CA SER A 204 -3.36 -20.55 -10.15
C SER A 204 -1.85 -20.46 -10.06
N VAL A 205 -1.37 -19.27 -9.70
CA VAL A 205 0.03 -19.06 -9.34
C VAL A 205 0.18 -19.07 -7.83
N VAL A 206 1.25 -19.68 -7.33
CA VAL A 206 1.62 -19.70 -5.91
C VAL A 206 2.89 -18.91 -5.73
N PHE A 207 2.84 -17.90 -4.85
CA PHE A 207 3.96 -17.06 -4.48
C PHE A 207 4.37 -17.32 -3.03
N GLN A 208 5.66 -17.59 -2.82
CA GLN A 208 6.26 -17.66 -1.49
C GLN A 208 6.81 -16.29 -1.11
N VAL A 209 6.34 -15.74 0.00
CA VAL A 209 6.72 -14.41 0.47
C VAL A 209 7.58 -14.54 1.71
N TYR A 210 8.82 -14.08 1.60
CA TYR A 210 9.79 -14.09 2.68
C TYR A 210 9.78 -12.78 3.51
N GLU A 211 9.61 -11.64 2.84
CA GLU A 211 9.67 -10.31 3.47
C GLU A 211 8.36 -9.52 3.22
N PRO A 212 7.26 -9.86 3.92
CA PRO A 212 5.94 -9.31 3.62
C PRO A 212 5.77 -7.82 3.89
N GLU A 213 6.68 -7.23 4.67
CA GLU A 213 6.64 -5.82 5.02
C GLU A 213 7.09 -4.91 3.87
N LEU A 214 7.94 -5.42 2.97
CA LEU A 214 8.42 -4.68 1.79
C LEU A 214 8.08 -5.36 0.47
N SER A 215 7.47 -6.55 0.45
CA SER A 215 7.01 -7.17 -0.80
C SER A 215 5.69 -6.57 -1.31
N PHE A 216 5.54 -6.55 -2.64
CA PHE A 216 4.35 -6.05 -3.32
C PHE A 216 3.80 -7.12 -4.26
N LEU A 217 2.47 -7.24 -4.35
CA LEU A 217 1.82 -8.00 -5.41
C LEU A 217 1.34 -7.01 -6.47
N ARG A 218 1.81 -7.21 -7.69
CA ARG A 218 1.58 -6.34 -8.84
C ARG A 218 0.79 -7.11 -9.89
N PHE A 219 -0.29 -6.51 -10.34
CA PHE A 219 -1.09 -6.96 -11.47
C PHE A 219 -0.83 -6.01 -12.63
N VAL A 220 -0.49 -6.53 -13.79
CA VAL A 220 -0.34 -5.76 -15.03
C VAL A 220 -1.26 -6.39 -16.06
N VAL A 221 -2.13 -5.59 -16.65
CA VAL A 221 -2.95 -5.99 -17.78
C VAL A 221 -2.28 -5.44 -19.03
N ASN A 222 -1.99 -6.34 -19.97
CA ASN A 222 -1.47 -5.98 -21.28
C ASN A 222 -2.44 -6.48 -22.35
N GLU A 223 -2.37 -5.90 -23.54
CA GLU A 223 -2.90 -6.51 -24.75
C GLU A 223 -1.78 -7.15 -25.56
N GLU A 224 -2.11 -8.22 -26.26
CA GLU A 224 -1.27 -8.75 -27.33
C GLU A 224 -1.74 -8.15 -28.66
N ASP A 225 -0.85 -7.49 -29.39
CA ASP A 225 -1.17 -6.93 -30.69
C ASP A 225 -1.02 -7.95 -31.84
N MET A 226 -1.23 -7.48 -33.07
CA MET A 226 -1.13 -8.33 -34.28
C MET A 226 0.26 -8.92 -34.51
N PHE A 227 1.31 -8.35 -33.91
CA PHE A 227 2.69 -8.82 -33.98
C PHE A 227 3.08 -9.66 -32.76
N SER A 228 2.13 -9.99 -31.90
CA SER A 228 2.35 -10.69 -30.62
C SER A 228 3.18 -9.88 -29.61
N ASP A 229 3.26 -8.56 -29.78
CA ASP A 229 3.96 -7.69 -28.85
C ASP A 229 3.04 -7.29 -27.68
N PRO A 230 3.53 -7.36 -26.44
CA PRO A 230 2.75 -7.00 -25.26
C PRO A 230 2.70 -5.48 -25.07
N ASN A 231 1.50 -4.91 -25.15
CA ASN A 231 1.26 -3.48 -24.95
C ASN A 231 0.55 -3.22 -23.61
N PHE A 232 1.06 -2.28 -22.83
CA PHE A 232 0.52 -1.96 -21.51
C PHE A 232 -0.90 -1.36 -21.60
N LEU A 233 -1.84 -1.91 -20.82
CA LEU A 233 -3.18 -1.37 -20.67
C LEU A 233 -3.37 -0.70 -19.30
N ALA A 234 -3.09 -1.44 -18.23
CA ALA A 234 -3.34 -0.98 -16.87
C ALA A 234 -2.52 -1.77 -15.84
N GLN A 235 -2.45 -1.27 -14.61
CA GLN A 235 -1.81 -1.97 -13.49
C GLN A 235 -2.52 -1.75 -12.18
N ALA A 236 -2.25 -2.61 -11.21
CA ALA A 236 -2.55 -2.37 -9.81
C ALA A 236 -1.47 -3.01 -8.93
N THR A 237 -0.86 -2.24 -8.05
CA THR A 237 0.25 -2.69 -7.18
C THR A 237 -0.12 -2.49 -5.72
N PHE A 238 0.02 -3.53 -4.90
CA PHE A 238 -0.37 -3.53 -3.49
C PHE A 238 0.71 -4.09 -2.58
N PRO A 239 0.98 -3.47 -1.41
CA PRO A 239 1.80 -4.09 -0.38
C PRO A 239 1.21 -5.43 0.09
N VAL A 240 2.04 -6.48 0.16
CA VAL A 240 1.59 -7.84 0.50
C VAL A 240 0.87 -7.91 1.84
N LYS A 241 1.35 -7.15 2.84
CA LYS A 241 0.75 -7.07 4.17
C LYS A 241 -0.74 -6.68 4.11
N GLY A 242 -1.13 -5.80 3.17
CA GLY A 242 -2.50 -5.31 2.99
C GLY A 242 -3.44 -6.23 2.21
N ILE A 243 -2.93 -7.31 1.59
CA ILE A 243 -3.73 -8.20 0.73
C ILE A 243 -4.73 -9.02 1.55
N ARG A 244 -5.96 -9.12 1.04
CA ARG A 244 -7.08 -9.85 1.65
C ARG A 244 -7.44 -11.09 0.83
N SER A 245 -7.66 -12.22 1.50
CA SER A 245 -8.10 -13.48 0.86
C SER A 245 -9.57 -13.45 0.40
N GLY A 246 -9.97 -14.46 -0.38
CA GLY A 246 -11.29 -14.66 -0.96
C GLY A 246 -11.42 -14.07 -2.37
N TYR A 247 -12.67 -13.96 -2.85
CA TYR A 247 -12.98 -13.24 -4.09
C TYR A 247 -12.82 -11.75 -3.88
N ARG A 248 -12.01 -11.10 -4.73
CA ARG A 248 -11.67 -9.68 -4.65
C ARG A 248 -11.77 -9.02 -6.01
N SER A 249 -12.27 -7.79 -6.00
CA SER A 249 -12.08 -6.88 -7.11
C SER A 249 -10.73 -6.19 -6.95
N VAL A 250 -9.97 -6.10 -8.04
CA VAL A 250 -8.70 -5.37 -8.12
C VAL A 250 -8.93 -4.15 -9.02
N PRO A 251 -9.18 -2.96 -8.45
CA PRO A 251 -9.33 -1.74 -9.22
C PRO A 251 -8.03 -1.42 -9.97
N LEU A 252 -8.16 -1.15 -11.27
CA LEU A 252 -7.03 -0.91 -12.15
C LEU A 252 -6.70 0.58 -12.26
N LYS A 253 -5.43 0.86 -12.51
CA LYS A 253 -4.84 2.19 -12.63
C LYS A 253 -4.05 2.31 -13.92
N ASN A 254 -3.86 3.53 -14.40
CA ASN A 254 -3.00 3.81 -15.54
C ASN A 254 -1.50 3.74 -15.16
N ALA A 255 -0.63 4.06 -16.12
CA ALA A 255 0.82 4.07 -15.94
C ALA A 255 1.28 5.00 -14.80
N TYR A 256 0.56 6.10 -14.57
CA TYR A 256 0.83 7.11 -13.55
C TYR A 256 0.17 6.82 -12.20
N SER A 257 -0.41 5.62 -12.03
CA SER A 257 -1.12 5.19 -10.81
C SER A 257 -2.41 5.97 -10.49
N GLU A 258 -3.01 6.60 -11.51
CA GLU A 258 -4.32 7.22 -11.44
C GLU A 258 -5.42 6.18 -11.72
N ASN A 259 -6.59 6.35 -11.10
CA ASN A 259 -7.68 5.37 -11.22
C ASN A 259 -8.27 5.39 -12.63
N ILE A 260 -8.52 4.20 -13.19
CA ILE A 260 -9.29 4.04 -14.42
C ILE A 260 -10.73 3.73 -14.02
N GLU A 261 -11.68 4.47 -14.58
CA GLU A 261 -13.10 4.33 -14.23
C GLU A 261 -13.62 2.92 -14.58
N LEU A 262 -14.31 2.28 -13.63
CA LEU A 262 -14.91 0.94 -13.73
C LEU A 262 -13.95 -0.24 -13.95
N ALA A 263 -12.74 0.01 -14.45
CA ALA A 263 -11.74 -0.99 -14.79
C ALA A 263 -11.31 -1.80 -13.56
N SER A 264 -11.53 -3.12 -13.61
CA SER A 264 -11.11 -3.98 -12.51
C SER A 264 -10.95 -5.44 -12.91
N LEU A 265 -10.05 -6.16 -12.24
CA LEU A 265 -10.00 -7.63 -12.29
C LEU A 265 -10.90 -8.23 -11.20
N LEU A 266 -11.44 -9.42 -11.47
CA LEU A 266 -11.97 -10.34 -10.48
C LEU A 266 -10.94 -11.44 -10.25
N VAL A 267 -10.50 -11.57 -9.00
CA VAL A 267 -9.49 -12.56 -8.61
C VAL A 267 -9.95 -13.35 -7.39
N HIS A 268 -9.44 -14.57 -7.24
CA HIS A 268 -9.55 -15.33 -6.00
C HIS A 268 -8.16 -15.46 -5.37
N ILE A 269 -8.01 -14.96 -4.14
CA ILE A 269 -6.74 -14.94 -3.42
C ILE A 269 -6.83 -15.85 -2.19
N ILE A 270 -5.87 -16.74 -2.04
CA ILE A 270 -5.66 -17.51 -0.80
C ILE A 270 -4.34 -17.02 -0.21
N LYS A 271 -4.37 -16.48 1.00
CA LYS A 271 -3.18 -16.04 1.74
C LYS A 271 -3.07 -16.86 3.02
N ALA A 272 -2.07 -17.73 3.09
CA ALA A 272 -1.73 -18.55 4.25
C ALA A 272 -0.48 -17.99 4.94
N GLU A 273 -0.52 -17.89 6.27
CA GLU A 273 0.62 -17.45 7.10
C GLU A 273 1.36 -18.69 7.61
N GLU A 274 2.57 -18.93 7.12
CA GLU A 274 3.27 -20.22 7.27
C GLU A 274 3.68 -20.52 8.72
N GLU A 275 4.08 -19.52 9.51
CA GLU A 275 4.43 -19.74 10.92
C GLU A 275 3.22 -20.17 11.75
N LEU A 276 2.08 -19.50 11.55
CA LEU A 276 0.82 -19.86 12.21
C LEU A 276 0.29 -21.20 11.71
N TYR A 277 0.37 -21.46 10.40
CA TYR A 277 -0.10 -22.70 9.80
C TYR A 277 0.74 -23.91 10.26
N SER A 278 2.07 -23.76 10.24
CA SER A 278 3.01 -24.79 10.69
C SER A 278 2.87 -25.08 12.18
N SER A 279 2.78 -24.04 13.02
CA SER A 279 2.55 -24.20 14.47
C SER A 279 1.21 -24.88 14.76
N TYR A 280 0.14 -24.48 14.06
CA TYR A 280 -1.18 -25.10 14.20
C TYR A 280 -1.16 -26.59 13.81
N ASN A 281 -0.53 -26.94 12.68
CA ASN A 281 -0.47 -28.32 12.21
C ASN A 281 0.39 -29.22 13.13
N GLN A 282 1.51 -28.70 13.64
CA GLN A 282 2.35 -29.43 14.60
C GLN A 282 1.58 -29.74 15.89
N LEU A 283 0.89 -28.75 16.45
CA LEU A 283 0.07 -28.92 17.65
C LEU A 283 -1.05 -29.92 17.42
N ARG A 284 -1.77 -29.81 16.29
CA ARG A 284 -2.84 -30.75 15.94
C ARG A 284 -2.32 -32.18 15.76
N LYS A 285 -1.17 -32.37 15.13
CA LYS A 285 -0.53 -33.69 14.98
C LYS A 285 -0.15 -34.25 16.35
N ARG A 286 0.51 -33.45 17.19
CA ARG A 286 0.89 -33.85 18.55
C ARG A 286 -0.33 -34.16 19.43
N GLN A 287 -1.45 -33.44 19.24
CA GLN A 287 -2.71 -33.74 19.93
C GLN A 287 -3.24 -35.13 19.56
N ALA A 288 -3.19 -35.51 18.28
CA ALA A 288 -3.61 -36.82 17.82
C ALA A 288 -2.68 -37.94 18.33
N GLU A 289 -1.38 -37.70 18.35
CA GLU A 289 -0.38 -38.62 18.93
C GLU A 289 -0.65 -38.84 20.43
N LEU A 290 -0.80 -37.77 21.22
CA LEU A 290 -1.10 -37.86 22.65
C LEU A 290 -2.44 -38.56 22.92
N SER A 291 -3.46 -38.32 22.10
CA SER A 291 -4.74 -39.03 22.19
C SER A 291 -4.58 -40.53 21.97
N ASN A 292 -3.78 -40.93 20.99
CA ASN A 292 -3.51 -42.34 20.71
C ASN A 292 -2.67 -42.97 21.83
N GLU A 293 -1.66 -42.26 22.36
CA GLU A 293 -0.83 -42.73 23.48
C GLU A 293 -1.67 -42.91 24.76
N LEU A 294 -2.58 -41.99 25.07
CA LEU A 294 -3.50 -42.12 26.20
C LEU A 294 -4.44 -43.33 26.03
N PHE A 295 -5.00 -43.52 24.82
CA PHE A 295 -5.85 -44.66 24.51
C PHE A 295 -5.11 -46.00 24.63
N LEU A 296 -3.89 -46.07 24.11
CA LEU A 296 -3.03 -47.26 24.24
C LEU A 296 -2.67 -47.51 25.71
N TYR A 297 -2.29 -46.47 26.45
CA TYR A 297 -2.00 -46.57 27.88
C TYR A 297 -3.20 -47.13 28.65
N ASP A 298 -4.41 -46.58 28.43
CA ASP A 298 -5.64 -47.05 29.07
C ASP A 298 -5.95 -48.51 28.74
N THR A 299 -5.78 -48.89 27.48
CA THR A 299 -5.97 -50.27 27.02
C THR A 299 -4.98 -51.22 27.72
N HIS A 300 -3.71 -50.84 27.80
CA HIS A 300 -2.66 -51.63 28.46
C HIS A 300 -2.84 -51.69 29.98
N SER A 301 -3.23 -50.60 30.65
CA SER A 301 -3.47 -50.58 32.10
C SER A 301 -4.69 -51.40 32.52
N ASN A 302 -5.71 -51.49 31.65
CA ASN A 302 -6.87 -52.35 31.89
C ASN A 302 -6.51 -53.85 31.76
N LEU A 303 -5.48 -54.19 30.98
CA LEU A 303 -4.99 -55.56 30.78
C LEU A 303 -3.93 -55.97 31.82
N GLN A 304 -3.06 -55.05 32.25
CA GLN A 304 -2.01 -55.29 33.25
C GLN A 304 -2.31 -54.45 34.51
N ARG A 305 -2.74 -55.10 35.60
CA ARG A 305 -3.06 -54.49 36.92
C ARG A 305 -1.85 -53.87 37.66
N SER A 306 -0.84 -53.36 36.96
CA SER A 306 0.41 -52.87 37.55
C SER A 306 1.12 -51.78 36.71
N ALA A 307 0.37 -50.87 36.08
CA ALA A 307 0.97 -49.73 35.38
C ALA A 307 1.21 -48.53 36.34
N PRO A 308 2.39 -47.86 36.31
CA PRO A 308 2.69 -46.75 37.20
C PRO A 308 1.91 -45.47 36.82
N PRO A 309 1.15 -44.85 37.77
CA PRO A 309 0.18 -43.78 37.49
C PRO A 309 0.80 -42.47 36.98
N HIS A 310 2.03 -42.15 37.38
CA HIS A 310 2.70 -40.88 37.03
C HIS A 310 2.79 -40.62 35.53
N ARG A 311 2.95 -41.67 34.71
CA ARG A 311 3.08 -41.52 33.25
C ARG A 311 1.78 -41.06 32.58
N ARG A 312 0.62 -41.49 33.09
CA ARG A 312 -0.69 -41.07 32.57
C ARG A 312 -0.96 -39.60 32.89
N ASP A 313 -0.63 -39.17 34.11
CA ASP A 313 -0.82 -37.79 34.55
C ASP A 313 0.06 -36.83 33.75
N ASP A 314 1.29 -37.22 33.42
CA ASP A 314 2.18 -36.43 32.56
C ASP A 314 1.63 -36.32 31.13
N LEU A 315 1.11 -37.41 30.55
CA LEU A 315 0.45 -37.40 29.24
C LEU A 315 -0.81 -36.52 29.23
N MET A 316 -1.65 -36.59 30.27
CA MET A 316 -2.83 -35.73 30.41
C MET A 316 -2.44 -34.26 30.57
N ARG A 317 -1.36 -33.96 31.31
CA ARG A 317 -0.84 -32.60 31.45
C ARG A 317 -0.35 -32.05 30.10
N GLU A 318 0.40 -32.86 29.34
CA GLU A 318 0.87 -32.46 28.00
C GLU A 318 -0.29 -32.31 27.01
N PHE A 319 -1.31 -33.17 27.08
CA PHE A 319 -2.51 -33.05 26.25
C PHE A 319 -3.26 -31.74 26.52
N SER A 320 -3.42 -31.37 27.80
CA SER A 320 -4.08 -30.14 28.21
C SER A 320 -3.29 -28.88 27.82
N THR A 321 -1.96 -28.90 27.93
CA THR A 321 -1.12 -27.76 27.49
C THR A 321 -1.16 -27.57 25.98
N ASN A 322 -1.11 -28.66 25.21
CA ASN A 322 -1.24 -28.61 23.75
C ASN A 322 -2.63 -28.09 23.33
N GLU A 323 -3.71 -28.58 23.95
CA GLU A 323 -5.08 -28.10 23.71
C GLU A 323 -5.20 -26.58 23.99
N THR A 324 -4.60 -26.11 25.08
CA THR A 324 -4.57 -24.69 25.44
C THR A 324 -3.83 -23.85 24.38
N GLN A 325 -2.70 -24.35 23.87
CA GLN A 325 -1.95 -23.68 22.80
C GLN A 325 -2.75 -23.63 21.49
N LEU A 326 -3.47 -24.71 21.15
CA LEU A 326 -4.32 -24.79 19.98
C LEU A 326 -5.51 -23.81 20.07
N HIS A 327 -6.14 -23.70 21.24
CA HIS A 327 -7.18 -22.72 21.51
C HIS A 327 -6.64 -21.28 21.40
N LYS A 328 -5.44 -21.01 21.92
CA LYS A 328 -4.78 -19.70 21.81
C LYS A 328 -4.53 -19.29 20.35
N ILE A 329 -4.11 -20.22 19.50
CA ILE A 329 -3.93 -19.97 18.06
C ILE A 329 -5.28 -19.66 17.41
N GLN A 330 -6.33 -20.43 17.72
CA GLN A 330 -7.67 -20.19 17.20
C GLN A 330 -8.22 -18.82 17.63
N ASP A 331 -8.01 -18.43 18.88
CA ASP A 331 -8.41 -17.12 19.41
C ASP A 331 -7.63 -15.99 18.76
N THR A 332 -6.32 -16.17 18.56
CA THR A 332 -5.47 -15.21 17.83
C THR A 332 -6.00 -15.03 16.40
N CYS A 333 -6.38 -16.11 15.71
CA CYS A 333 -7.00 -16.05 14.38
C CYS A 333 -8.35 -15.32 14.40
N LYS A 334 -9.22 -15.62 15.38
CA LYS A 334 -10.51 -14.94 15.57
C LYS A 334 -10.33 -13.45 15.89
N GLN A 335 -9.34 -13.10 16.69
CA GLN A 335 -9.03 -11.73 17.07
C GLN A 335 -8.47 -10.94 15.89
N LYS A 336 -7.50 -11.50 15.14
CA LYS A 336 -7.02 -10.90 13.87
C LYS A 336 -8.17 -10.66 12.88
N MET A 337 -9.18 -11.53 12.84
CA MET A 337 -10.38 -11.34 12.02
C MET A 337 -11.30 -10.22 12.55
N LYS A 338 -11.43 -10.08 13.88
CA LYS A 338 -12.20 -9.00 14.52
C LYS A 338 -11.51 -7.64 14.40
N GLU A 339 -10.21 -7.55 14.62
CA GLU A 339 -9.41 -6.33 14.47
C GLU A 339 -9.44 -5.80 13.03
N LYS A 340 -9.40 -6.69 12.03
CA LYS A 340 -9.62 -6.31 10.62
C LYS A 340 -11.00 -5.68 10.38
N LYS A 341 -12.06 -6.15 11.06
CA LYS A 341 -13.40 -5.52 10.98
C LYS A 341 -13.45 -4.18 11.71
N TYR A 342 -12.80 -4.10 12.87
CA TYR A 342 -12.80 -2.91 13.72
C TYR A 342 -11.96 -1.76 13.15
N ASN A 343 -10.79 -2.03 12.58
CA ASN A 343 -9.96 -1.01 11.92
C ASN A 343 -10.65 -0.41 10.69
N ASN A 344 -11.44 -1.20 9.95
CA ASN A 344 -12.30 -0.66 8.90
C ASN A 344 -13.34 0.30 9.49
N SER A 345 -13.99 -0.05 10.59
CA SER A 345 -14.99 0.81 11.25
C SER A 345 -14.38 2.10 11.80
N LYS A 346 -13.25 2.02 12.51
CA LYS A 346 -12.52 3.19 13.03
C LYS A 346 -12.03 4.11 11.92
N PHE A 347 -11.61 3.57 10.78
CA PHE A 347 -11.25 4.38 9.60
C PHE A 347 -12.43 5.21 9.11
N TYR A 348 -13.64 4.63 9.00
CA TYR A 348 -14.85 5.39 8.67
C TYR A 348 -15.21 6.43 9.74
N THR A 349 -15.08 6.11 11.03
CA THR A 349 -15.35 7.05 12.12
C THR A 349 -14.36 8.22 12.17
N LEU A 350 -13.07 7.97 11.92
CA LEU A 350 -12.03 9.01 11.89
C LEU A 350 -12.20 9.94 10.68
N ILE A 351 -12.59 9.41 9.52
CA ILE A 351 -12.97 10.22 8.36
C ILE A 351 -14.19 11.07 8.68
N PHE A 352 -15.22 10.49 9.30
CA PHE A 352 -16.44 11.20 9.69
C PHE A 352 -16.17 12.33 10.70
N LEU A 353 -15.32 12.09 11.70
CA LEU A 353 -14.91 13.12 12.67
C LEU A 353 -14.02 14.20 12.05
N SER A 354 -13.16 13.84 11.10
CA SER A 354 -12.34 14.81 10.36
C SER A 354 -13.19 15.69 9.43
N PHE A 355 -14.23 15.11 8.81
CA PHE A 355 -15.24 15.83 8.04
C PHE A 355 -16.02 16.81 8.90
N LEU A 356 -16.51 16.39 10.08
CA LEU A 356 -17.20 17.28 11.01
C LEU A 356 -16.32 18.44 11.51
N ARG A 357 -15.03 18.17 11.76
CA ARG A 357 -14.05 19.22 12.14
C ARG A 357 -13.77 20.18 10.97
N GLY A 358 -13.69 19.68 9.75
CA GLY A 358 -13.53 20.50 8.54
C GLY A 358 -14.74 21.40 8.27
N CYS A 359 -15.95 20.88 8.41
CA CYS A 359 -17.19 21.66 8.29
C CYS A 359 -17.29 22.74 9.38
N ALA A 360 -16.90 22.44 10.62
CA ALA A 360 -16.88 23.42 11.70
C ALA A 360 -15.83 24.53 11.48
N ALA A 361 -14.67 24.20 10.89
CA ALA A 361 -13.64 25.18 10.55
C ALA A 361 -14.06 26.10 9.40
N LEU A 362 -14.69 25.54 8.36
CA LEU A 362 -15.25 26.33 7.24
C LEU A 362 -16.39 27.24 7.69
N PHE A 363 -17.24 26.78 8.62
CA PHE A 363 -18.29 27.61 9.22
C PHE A 363 -17.71 28.77 10.05
N ARG A 364 -16.61 28.55 10.79
CA ARG A 364 -15.91 29.62 11.53
C ARG A 364 -15.21 30.62 10.61
N LEU A 365 -14.61 30.16 9.51
CA LEU A 365 -13.98 31.02 8.51
C LEU A 365 -15.01 31.87 7.76
N SER A 366 -16.18 31.30 7.45
CA SER A 366 -17.32 32.02 6.88
C SER A 366 -17.84 33.13 7.82
N GLN A 367 -17.93 32.84 9.13
CA GLN A 367 -18.31 33.84 10.14
C GLN A 367 -17.27 34.96 10.28
N GLN A 368 -15.96 34.65 10.20
CA GLN A 368 -14.89 35.65 10.25
C GLN A 368 -14.85 36.55 9.00
N GLN A 369 -15.05 35.99 7.80
CA GLN A 369 -15.12 36.79 6.57
C GLN A 369 -16.37 37.68 6.50
N SER A 370 -17.48 37.26 7.11
CA SER A 370 -18.69 38.07 7.18
C SER A 370 -18.52 39.28 8.12
N GLN A 371 -17.72 39.14 9.19
CA GLN A 371 -17.40 40.25 10.10
C GLN A 371 -16.36 41.22 9.53
N SER A 372 -15.39 40.76 8.71
CA SER A 372 -14.39 41.65 8.10
C SER A 372 -14.93 42.49 6.93
N ASN A 373 -16.01 42.04 6.28
CA ASN A 373 -16.63 42.75 5.15
C ASN A 373 -17.59 43.88 5.56
N GLN A 374 -17.83 44.10 6.86
CA GLN A 374 -18.66 45.21 7.35
C GLN A 374 -17.86 46.46 7.77
N SER A 375 -16.52 46.43 7.76
CA SER A 375 -15.70 47.50 8.36
C SER A 375 -14.68 48.18 7.43
N GLY A 376 -14.89 48.20 6.10
CA GLY A 376 -13.93 48.86 5.21
C GLY A 376 -14.51 49.30 3.87
N SER A 377 -15.02 50.53 3.80
CA SER A 377 -15.25 51.23 2.53
C SER A 377 -14.75 52.67 2.62
N GLY A 378 -13.80 53.02 1.74
CA GLY A 378 -13.42 54.41 1.48
C GLY A 378 -11.92 54.62 1.22
N CYS A 379 -11.46 54.34 0.00
CA CYS A 379 -10.63 55.25 -0.83
C CYS A 379 -10.23 54.54 -2.14
N ARG A 380 -10.50 55.20 -3.27
CA ARG A 380 -10.16 54.76 -4.64
C ARG A 380 -8.71 55.14 -4.97
N GLY A 381 -8.04 54.28 -5.74
CA GLY A 381 -6.80 54.58 -6.44
C GLY A 381 -6.45 53.44 -7.41
N ASP A 382 -6.51 53.74 -8.71
CA ASP A 382 -6.22 52.85 -9.84
C ASP A 382 -4.76 52.36 -9.85
N VAL A 383 -4.55 51.04 -10.02
CA VAL A 383 -3.47 50.50 -10.87
C VAL A 383 -3.94 49.15 -11.43
N GLY A 384 -3.85 49.00 -12.76
CA GLY A 384 -4.35 47.84 -13.49
C GLY A 384 -3.58 46.54 -13.24
N GLY A 385 -4.32 45.44 -13.29
CA GLY A 385 -3.79 44.08 -13.29
C GLY A 385 -4.91 43.10 -13.66
N VAL A 386 -4.85 42.58 -14.88
CA VAL A 386 -5.73 41.53 -15.39
C VAL A 386 -5.47 40.23 -14.61
N PHE A 387 -6.49 39.69 -13.93
CA PHE A 387 -6.52 38.31 -13.46
C PHE A 387 -7.81 37.63 -13.93
N PRO A 388 -7.74 36.38 -14.43
CA PRO A 388 -8.87 35.72 -15.06
C PRO A 388 -9.86 35.17 -14.02
N ASN A 389 -11.16 35.27 -14.37
CA ASN A 389 -12.25 34.55 -13.72
C ASN A 389 -11.92 33.06 -13.58
N LYS A 390 -11.77 32.56 -12.35
CA LYS A 390 -11.82 31.12 -12.06
C LYS A 390 -13.05 30.82 -11.22
N LEU A 391 -14.01 30.17 -11.87
CA LEU A 391 -15.07 29.42 -11.22
C LEU A 391 -14.40 28.25 -10.46
N TYR A 392 -14.40 28.27 -9.13
CA TYR A 392 -13.91 27.13 -8.35
C TYR A 392 -15.05 26.10 -8.21
N LYS A 393 -15.11 25.12 -9.11
CA LYS A 393 -15.89 23.90 -8.90
C LYS A 393 -15.10 22.96 -7.96
N LEU A 394 -15.47 22.94 -6.68
CA LEU A 394 -14.97 21.93 -5.75
C LEU A 394 -15.78 20.64 -5.95
N VAL A 395 -15.26 19.71 -6.75
CA VAL A 395 -15.87 18.39 -6.95
C VAL A 395 -15.20 17.42 -5.98
N CYS A 396 -15.89 17.07 -4.88
CA CYS A 396 -15.45 16.04 -3.95
C CYS A 396 -16.08 14.69 -4.34
N PHE A 397 -15.26 13.73 -4.79
CA PHE A 397 -15.70 12.36 -5.05
C PHE A 397 -15.68 11.51 -3.77
N PHE A 398 -16.83 10.91 -3.42
CA PHE A 398 -16.92 9.78 -2.50
C PHE A 398 -17.26 8.49 -3.26
N PRO A 399 -16.76 7.31 -2.82
CA PRO A 399 -17.18 6.04 -3.40
C PRO A 399 -18.59 5.70 -2.89
N HIS A 400 -19.55 5.61 -3.82
CA HIS A 400 -20.96 5.26 -3.62
C HIS A 400 -21.89 6.31 -2.98
N LYS A 401 -22.16 7.40 -3.71
CA LYS A 401 -23.49 8.02 -3.97
C LYS A 401 -23.28 9.42 -4.53
N GLN A 402 -23.89 9.73 -5.66
CA GLN A 402 -23.82 11.05 -6.30
C GLN A 402 -24.84 11.98 -5.66
N LEU A 403 -24.39 13.06 -5.02
CA LEU A 403 -25.22 14.20 -4.64
C LEU A 403 -24.55 15.45 -5.22
N CYS A 404 -25.20 16.08 -6.20
CA CYS A 404 -24.77 17.35 -6.77
C CYS A 404 -25.46 18.51 -6.02
N TRP A 405 -24.69 19.53 -5.66
CA TRP A 405 -25.22 20.83 -5.22
C TRP A 405 -24.82 21.87 -6.27
N GLU A 406 -25.80 22.58 -6.84
CA GLU A 406 -25.57 23.80 -7.62
C GLU A 406 -26.16 24.99 -6.85
N GLY A 407 -25.39 26.07 -6.75
CA GLY A 407 -25.84 27.34 -6.19
C GLY A 407 -25.66 28.44 -7.23
N VAL A 408 -26.71 29.21 -7.48
CA VAL A 408 -26.66 30.50 -8.18
C VAL A 408 -26.93 31.59 -7.14
N GLU A 409 -26.28 32.76 -7.29
CA GLU A 409 -26.36 33.90 -6.38
C GLU A 409 -27.81 34.31 -6.05
N SER A 410 -28.32 33.83 -4.93
CA SER A 410 -29.28 34.50 -4.04
C SER A 410 -29.64 33.58 -2.86
N GLY A 411 -28.71 33.44 -1.92
CA GLY A 411 -29.02 33.33 -0.48
C GLY A 411 -30.08 32.36 0.07
N VAL A 412 -30.43 31.24 -0.57
CA VAL A 412 -31.32 30.22 0.02
C VAL A 412 -30.79 28.80 -0.21
N TRP A 413 -30.58 28.05 0.86
CA TRP A 413 -30.16 26.64 0.83
C TRP A 413 -31.36 25.74 1.11
N GLY A 414 -31.61 24.73 0.26
CA GLY A 414 -32.62 23.70 0.47
C GLY A 414 -32.10 22.31 0.09
N VAL A 415 -32.39 21.31 0.93
CA VAL A 415 -32.08 19.89 0.68
C VAL A 415 -33.19 19.30 -0.21
N VAL A 416 -32.84 18.75 -1.38
CA VAL A 416 -33.77 17.91 -2.15
C VAL A 416 -33.49 16.45 -1.77
N GLY A 417 -34.42 15.84 -1.03
CA GLY A 417 -34.41 14.41 -0.72
C GLY A 417 -35.49 13.67 -1.51
N GLU A 418 -35.14 12.52 -2.10
CA GLU A 418 -36.13 11.56 -2.62
C GLU A 418 -36.93 10.97 -1.45
N GLY A 419 -38.21 11.30 -1.36
CA GLY A 419 -39.14 10.75 -0.38
C GLY A 419 -39.82 9.48 -0.87
N HIS A 420 -39.71 8.39 -0.10
CA HIS A 420 -40.71 7.33 -0.09
C HIS A 420 -41.96 7.80 0.69
N GLN A 421 -43.13 7.76 0.07
CA GLN A 421 -44.43 7.80 0.76
C GLN A 421 -45.31 6.64 0.28
N HIS A 422 -45.69 5.76 1.22
CA HIS A 422 -46.90 4.93 1.15
C HIS A 422 -48.02 5.76 1.84
N SER A 423 -49.17 6.04 1.23
CA SER A 423 -50.41 5.23 1.16
C SER A 423 -51.61 6.21 1.07
N PRO A 424 -52.90 5.85 0.84
CA PRO A 424 -53.52 4.70 0.16
C PRO A 424 -54.45 5.12 -1.03
N THR A 425 -54.99 4.13 -1.74
CA THR A 425 -55.96 4.16 -2.88
C THR A 425 -57.29 4.90 -2.55
N PRO A 426 -58.03 5.44 -3.56
CA PRO A 426 -59.07 4.65 -4.28
C PRO A 426 -59.19 4.98 -5.81
N ILE A 427 -59.28 3.97 -6.68
CA ILE A 427 -60.48 3.47 -7.43
C ILE A 427 -60.85 4.23 -8.74
N LEU A 428 -60.80 3.46 -9.86
CA LEU A 428 -61.54 3.50 -11.14
C LEU A 428 -61.33 4.66 -12.15
N ARG A 429 -60.78 4.36 -13.34
CA ARG A 429 -61.56 4.03 -14.57
C ARG A 429 -60.68 3.56 -15.74
N GLN A 430 -61.26 2.68 -16.54
CA GLN A 430 -60.81 2.10 -17.81
C GLN A 430 -60.58 3.13 -18.92
N GLU A 431 -59.67 2.80 -19.87
CA GLU A 431 -59.84 2.77 -21.36
C GLU A 431 -58.44 2.68 -22.00
N SER A 432 -58.00 1.52 -22.48
CA SER A 432 -58.10 0.98 -23.86
C SER A 432 -57.36 1.75 -24.96
N THR A 433 -56.43 1.04 -25.61
CA THR A 433 -56.02 1.12 -27.03
C THR A 433 -55.50 2.45 -27.59
N ARG A 434 -54.23 2.47 -28.00
CA ARG A 434 -53.77 2.13 -29.37
C ARG A 434 -52.25 1.99 -29.41
#